data_AF-A0A7S2CGT2-F1
#
_entry.id   AF-A0A7S2CGT2-F1
#
_cell.length_a   1.000
_cell.length_b   1.000
_cell.length_c   1.000
_cell.angle_alpha   90.00
_cell.angle_beta   90.00
_cell.angle_gamma   90.00
#
_symmetry.space_group_name_H-M   'P 1'
#
loop_
_entity.id
_entity.type
_entity.pdbx_description
1 polymer ?
#
loop_
_entity_poly.entity_id
_entity_poly.type
_entity_poly.pdbx_seq_one_letter_code
_entity_poly.pdbx_strand_id
1 'polypeptide(L)'
;HFGLDRLRLASVAVDRQPLNLQHRVPRSTFFPTEKAVRIPQGVDLSLNQFNLSTPEMASLALSDQKLPIGDDFWQSLVSNDETGLLKEEDRALYRGVFNPHLSDRREEGERFTPPATSFGYPARLRGLLKAEGEVQQQRLEH
;
A
#
# COMPACT_ATOMS: atom_id res chain seq x y z
N HIS A 1 51.21 34.31 -14.41
CA HIS A 1 50.12 34.44 -15.37
C HIS A 1 50.65 34.00 -16.74
N PHE A 2 50.44 32.73 -17.10
CA PHE A 2 50.80 32.19 -18.41
C PHE A 2 49.54 31.56 -19.00
N GLY A 3 49.05 32.14 -20.09
CA GLY A 3 48.04 31.53 -20.95
C GLY A 3 48.73 30.72 -22.04
N LEU A 4 48.17 29.55 -22.34
CA LEU A 4 48.42 28.82 -23.58
C LEU A 4 47.11 28.18 -24.03
N ASP A 5 46.60 28.68 -25.15
CA ASP A 5 45.61 28.03 -26.00
C ASP A 5 46.16 26.72 -26.57
N ARG A 6 45.33 25.67 -26.60
CA ARG A 6 45.49 24.54 -27.53
C ARG A 6 44.15 23.88 -27.89
N LEU A 7 43.65 24.27 -29.06
CA LEU A 7 43.21 23.44 -30.20
C LEU A 7 42.47 22.11 -29.96
N ARG A 8 41.20 22.11 -30.43
CA ARG A 8 40.52 21.19 -31.38
C ARG A 8 40.82 19.67 -31.42
N LEU A 9 39.72 18.95 -31.66
CA LEU A 9 39.49 17.72 -32.48
C LEU A 9 39.30 16.38 -31.74
N ALA A 10 38.06 15.85 -31.81
CA ALA A 10 37.66 14.49 -32.21
C ALA A 10 36.14 14.35 -31.95
N SER A 11 35.24 14.40 -32.93
CA SER A 11 34.77 13.27 -33.77
C SER A 11 34.62 11.97 -33.00
N VAL A 12 33.37 11.51 -32.78
CA VAL A 12 32.89 10.17 -33.20
C VAL A 12 31.36 10.24 -33.26
N ALA A 13 30.82 10.19 -34.47
CA ALA A 13 29.44 9.83 -34.72
C ALA A 13 29.29 8.33 -34.42
N VAL A 14 28.44 7.96 -33.46
CA VAL A 14 28.08 6.56 -33.23
C VAL A 14 26.83 6.25 -34.04
N ASP A 15 27.09 5.41 -35.02
CA ASP A 15 26.22 4.83 -36.02
C ASP A 15 25.01 4.11 -35.37
N ARG A 16 23.78 4.59 -35.66
CA ARG A 16 22.54 3.92 -35.25
C ARG A 16 22.19 2.86 -36.29
N GLN A 17 22.72 1.66 -36.11
CA GLN A 17 22.25 0.47 -36.82
C GLN A 17 20.84 0.09 -36.32
N PRO A 18 19.84 -0.13 -37.20
CA PRO A 18 18.54 -0.66 -36.78
C PRO A 18 18.66 -2.15 -36.48
N LEU A 19 18.37 -2.55 -35.24
CA LEU A 19 18.31 -3.97 -34.89
C LEU A 19 17.08 -4.61 -35.56
N ASN A 20 17.42 -5.49 -36.49
CA ASN A 20 16.61 -6.45 -37.20
C ASN A 20 15.56 -7.13 -36.29
N LEU A 21 14.29 -6.78 -36.50
CA LEU A 21 13.14 -7.34 -35.79
C LEU A 21 12.67 -8.62 -36.49
N GLN A 22 13.45 -9.66 -36.43
CA GLN A 22 12.99 -11.01 -36.71
C GLN A 22 13.50 -11.89 -35.59
N HIS A 23 12.57 -12.42 -34.80
CA HIS A 23 12.47 -13.84 -34.40
C HIS A 23 11.37 -13.95 -33.31
N ARG A 24 10.22 -14.48 -33.74
CA ARG A 24 9.19 -15.24 -33.01
C ARG A 24 8.89 -14.86 -31.54
N VAL A 25 7.75 -14.20 -31.34
CA VAL A 25 6.87 -14.50 -30.19
C VAL A 25 5.87 -15.58 -30.59
N PRO A 26 5.76 -16.72 -29.88
CA PRO A 26 4.49 -17.41 -29.83
C PRO A 26 3.51 -16.50 -29.08
N ARG A 27 2.58 -15.90 -29.83
CA ARG A 27 1.34 -15.34 -29.28
C ARG A 27 0.65 -16.46 -28.51
N SER A 28 0.77 -16.45 -27.19
CA SER A 28 -0.13 -17.18 -26.32
C SER A 28 -1.48 -16.50 -26.44
N THR A 29 -2.32 -17.03 -27.32
CA THR A 29 -3.73 -16.68 -27.42
C THR A 29 -4.44 -17.24 -26.21
N PHE A 30 -4.44 -16.50 -25.11
CA PHE A 30 -5.55 -16.55 -24.17
C PHE A 30 -6.41 -15.31 -24.41
N PHE A 31 -7.23 -15.39 -25.44
CA PHE A 31 -8.45 -14.60 -25.48
C PHE A 31 -9.49 -15.36 -24.65
N PRO A 32 -9.85 -14.93 -23.43
CA PRO A 32 -11.13 -15.32 -22.87
C PRO A 32 -12.21 -14.69 -23.76
N THR A 33 -12.66 -15.46 -24.75
CA THR A 33 -13.91 -15.21 -25.45
C THR A 33 -15.01 -15.81 -24.60
N GLU A 34 -15.54 -14.99 -23.71
CA GLU A 34 -16.98 -14.84 -23.50
C GLU A 34 -17.13 -13.67 -22.54
N LYS A 35 -17.84 -12.64 -23.00
CA LYS A 35 -18.26 -11.54 -22.15
C LYS A 35 -19.19 -12.15 -21.10
N ALA A 36 -18.65 -12.54 -19.95
CA ALA A 36 -19.46 -12.82 -18.79
C ALA A 36 -20.17 -11.51 -18.44
N VAL A 37 -21.42 -11.40 -18.89
CA VAL A 37 -22.34 -10.37 -18.44
C VAL A 37 -22.47 -10.60 -16.94
N ARG A 38 -21.72 -9.84 -16.15
CA ARG A 38 -21.92 -9.76 -14.72
C ARG A 38 -23.27 -9.08 -14.54
N ILE A 39 -24.32 -9.89 -14.39
CA ILE A 39 -25.63 -9.40 -14.00
C ILE A 39 -25.45 -8.79 -12.61
N PRO A 40 -25.76 -7.49 -12.40
CA PRO A 40 -25.70 -6.91 -11.08
C PRO A 40 -26.66 -7.69 -10.18
N GLN A 41 -26.11 -8.42 -9.21
CA GLN A 41 -26.93 -9.05 -8.19
C GLN A 41 -27.40 -7.95 -7.26
N GLY A 42 -28.67 -7.57 -7.41
CA GLY A 42 -29.32 -6.70 -6.45
C GLY A 42 -29.35 -7.40 -5.09
N VAL A 43 -28.74 -6.77 -4.09
CA VAL A 43 -28.89 -7.17 -2.70
C VAL A 43 -30.10 -6.41 -2.16
N ASP A 44 -31.18 -7.12 -1.82
CA ASP A 44 -32.32 -6.51 -1.15
C ASP A 44 -31.96 -6.21 0.30
N LEU A 45 -31.74 -4.93 0.61
CA LEU A 45 -31.52 -4.45 1.96
C LEU A 45 -32.89 -4.18 2.61
N SER A 46 -33.65 -5.24 2.86
CA SER A 46 -34.92 -5.13 3.57
C SER A 46 -34.70 -4.59 4.99
N LEU A 47 -34.83 -3.27 5.17
CA LEU A 47 -34.61 -2.56 6.44
C LEU A 47 -35.74 -2.77 7.46
N ASN A 48 -36.83 -3.41 7.05
CA ASN A 48 -38.02 -3.65 7.87
C ASN A 48 -37.74 -4.62 9.04
N GLN A 49 -36.61 -5.33 9.00
CA GLN A 49 -36.15 -6.24 10.04
C GLN A 49 -35.09 -5.61 10.95
N PHE A 50 -34.67 -4.37 10.68
CA PHE A 50 -33.68 -3.67 11.49
C PHE A 50 -34.35 -3.08 12.73
N ASN A 51 -34.20 -3.77 13.86
CA ASN A 51 -34.81 -3.38 15.13
C ASN A 51 -33.85 -2.51 15.96
N LEU A 52 -34.15 -1.22 16.07
CA LEU A 52 -33.42 -0.26 16.91
C LEU A 52 -33.92 -0.20 18.37
N SER A 53 -35.02 -0.89 18.69
CA SER A 53 -35.68 -0.81 20.00
C SER A 53 -34.90 -1.53 21.10
N THR A 54 -33.98 -2.42 20.73
CA THR A 54 -33.08 -3.11 21.66
C THR A 54 -31.64 -2.83 21.24
N PRO A 55 -30.91 -1.91 21.90
CA PRO A 55 -29.48 -1.79 21.68
C PRO A 55 -28.82 -3.09 22.15
N GLU A 56 -28.53 -3.99 21.22
CA GLU A 56 -27.65 -5.11 21.48
C GLU A 56 -26.25 -4.50 21.59
N MET A 57 -25.73 -4.43 22.83
CA MET A 57 -24.31 -4.18 23.03
C MET A 57 -23.59 -5.42 22.52
N ALA A 58 -23.37 -5.49 21.21
CA ALA A 58 -22.38 -6.38 20.65
C ALA A 58 -21.08 -6.04 21.35
N SER A 59 -20.64 -6.89 22.27
CA SER A 59 -19.27 -6.87 22.72
C SER A 59 -18.45 -7.31 21.51
N LEU A 60 -18.14 -6.34 20.65
CA LEU A 60 -16.88 -6.38 19.95
C LEU A 60 -15.88 -6.66 21.06
N ALA A 61 -15.34 -7.88 21.07
CA ALA A 61 -14.22 -8.25 21.92
C ALA A 61 -13.04 -7.40 21.47
N LEU A 62 -13.10 -6.12 21.80
CA LEU A 62 -12.02 -5.16 21.80
C LEU A 62 -11.13 -5.64 22.94
N SER A 63 -10.29 -6.63 22.65
CA SER A 63 -9.10 -6.87 23.46
C SER A 63 -8.34 -5.55 23.49
N ASP A 64 -8.41 -4.95 24.66
CA ASP A 64 -8.26 -3.55 25.03
C ASP A 64 -6.87 -2.95 24.72
N GLN A 65 -6.61 -2.69 23.43
CA GLN A 65 -5.62 -1.71 23.00
C GLN A 65 -6.30 -0.78 22.02
N LYS A 66 -6.97 0.24 22.54
CA LYS A 66 -7.61 1.28 21.75
C LYS A 66 -6.50 2.13 21.14
N LEU A 67 -6.21 1.90 19.85
CA LEU A 67 -5.33 2.80 19.13
C LEU A 67 -5.86 4.23 19.23
N PRO A 68 -4.96 5.23 19.32
CA PRO A 68 -5.36 6.61 19.14
C PRO A 68 -6.12 6.75 17.83
N ILE A 69 -7.21 7.52 17.83
CA ILE A 69 -8.08 7.74 16.67
C ILE A 69 -7.69 9.08 16.05
N GLY A 70 -7.98 9.28 14.77
CA GLY A 70 -7.88 10.62 14.19
C GLY A 70 -6.44 11.13 14.08
N ASP A 71 -6.23 12.41 14.37
CA ASP A 71 -4.92 13.04 14.30
C ASP A 71 -3.96 12.50 15.36
N ASP A 72 -4.46 12.04 16.50
CA ASP A 72 -3.64 11.42 17.55
C ASP A 72 -2.92 10.17 17.01
N PHE A 73 -3.58 9.41 16.13
CA PHE A 73 -2.96 8.26 15.45
C PHE A 73 -1.77 8.73 14.62
N TRP A 74 -1.98 9.71 13.76
CA TRP A 74 -0.96 10.21 12.86
C TRP A 74 0.20 10.86 13.61
N GLN A 75 -0.07 11.58 14.70
CA GLN A 75 0.94 12.13 15.59
C GLN A 75 1.75 11.02 16.24
N SER A 76 1.10 9.94 16.72
CA SER A 76 1.79 8.80 17.33
C SER A 76 2.72 8.02 16.38
N LEU A 77 2.50 8.14 15.06
CA LEU A 77 3.38 7.59 14.02
C LEU A 77 4.58 8.48 13.68
N VAL A 78 4.44 9.80 13.87
CA VAL A 78 5.50 10.78 13.57
C VAL A 78 6.40 11.03 14.77
N SER A 79 5.81 11.07 15.97
CA SER A 79 6.53 11.27 17.22
C SER A 79 7.36 10.04 17.59
N ASN A 80 8.60 10.26 18.00
CA ASN A 80 9.50 9.21 18.51
C ASN A 80 9.33 8.97 20.02
N ASP A 81 8.23 9.44 20.61
CA ASP A 81 8.03 9.34 22.05
C ASP A 81 7.73 7.89 22.45
N GLU A 82 8.56 7.31 23.33
CA GLU A 82 8.38 5.96 23.87
C GLU A 82 7.17 5.84 24.82
N THR A 83 6.58 6.97 25.23
CA THR A 83 5.39 7.03 26.08
C THR A 83 4.08 6.82 25.31
N GLY A 84 4.16 6.61 24.00
CA GLY A 84 3.00 6.46 23.13
C GLY A 84 2.20 5.17 23.38
N LEU A 85 0.92 5.19 22.99
CA LEU A 85 0.01 4.03 23.03
C LEU A 85 0.42 2.90 22.05
N LEU A 86 1.35 3.18 21.14
CA LEU A 86 1.90 2.24 20.17
C LEU A 86 3.27 1.73 20.65
N LYS A 87 3.45 0.42 20.64
CA LYS A 87 4.77 -0.19 20.84
C LYS A 87 5.71 0.21 19.71
N GLU A 88 6.98 0.41 20.02
CA GLU A 88 7.99 0.84 19.03
C GLU A 88 8.08 -0.10 17.82
N GLU A 89 8.03 -1.41 18.04
CA GLU A 89 8.02 -2.40 16.95
C GLU A 89 6.82 -2.25 16.01
N ASP A 90 5.65 -1.96 16.58
CA ASP A 90 4.41 -1.82 15.82
C ASP A 90 4.33 -0.44 15.14
N ARG A 91 4.97 0.59 15.71
CA ARG A 91 5.10 1.91 15.09
C ARG A 91 5.84 1.82 13.76
N ALA A 92 6.98 1.12 13.71
CA ALA A 92 7.72 0.94 12.45
C ALA A 92 6.89 0.21 11.39
N LEU A 93 6.16 -0.84 11.81
CA LEU A 93 5.23 -1.57 10.96
C LEU A 93 4.13 -0.66 10.38
N TYR A 94 3.44 0.08 11.26
CA TYR A 94 2.37 0.96 10.85
C TYR A 94 2.86 2.15 10.03
N ARG A 95 4.07 2.65 10.25
CA ARG A 95 4.65 3.72 9.41
C ARG A 95 4.92 3.25 7.98
N GLY A 96 5.25 1.98 7.79
CA GLY A 96 5.39 1.38 6.46
C GLY A 96 4.06 1.29 5.72
N VAL A 97 2.98 0.93 6.43
CA VAL A 97 1.63 0.76 5.86
C VAL A 97 0.88 2.08 5.71
N PHE A 98 0.93 2.91 6.73
CA PHE A 98 0.31 4.22 6.83
C PHE A 98 1.40 5.30 6.79
N ASN A 99 2.08 5.40 5.65
CA ASN A 99 3.11 6.42 5.46
C ASN A 99 2.48 7.83 5.63
N PRO A 100 2.92 8.65 6.62
CA PRO A 100 2.29 9.94 6.90
C PRO A 100 2.33 10.95 5.74
N HIS A 101 3.20 10.75 4.76
CA HIS A 101 3.36 11.66 3.62
C HIS A 101 2.71 11.15 2.33
N LEU A 102 2.35 9.87 2.26
CA LEU A 102 1.80 9.23 1.07
C LEU A 102 0.39 8.66 1.27
N SER A 103 -0.09 8.59 2.52
CA SER A 103 -1.40 8.05 2.82
C SER A 103 -2.47 9.13 2.68
N ASP A 104 -3.33 9.00 1.67
CA ASP A 104 -4.51 9.87 1.49
C ASP A 104 -5.43 9.87 2.73
N ARG A 105 -5.44 8.75 3.46
CA ARG A 105 -6.20 8.59 4.71
C ARG A 105 -5.79 9.58 5.82
N ARG A 106 -4.63 10.23 5.70
CA ARG A 106 -4.23 11.30 6.62
C ARG A 106 -5.14 12.52 6.51
N GLU A 107 -5.66 12.81 5.32
CA GLU A 107 -6.57 13.94 5.09
C GLU A 107 -7.95 13.71 5.71
N GLU A 108 -8.25 12.49 6.17
CA GLU A 108 -9.47 12.19 6.95
C GLU A 108 -9.45 12.88 8.33
N GLY A 109 -8.26 13.24 8.85
CA GLY A 109 -8.05 13.86 10.15
C GLY A 109 -8.75 13.09 11.27
N GLU A 110 -9.50 13.79 12.11
CA GLU A 110 -10.31 13.23 13.21
C GLU A 110 -11.34 12.16 12.82
N ARG A 111 -11.72 12.06 11.54
CA ARG A 111 -12.64 11.00 11.07
C ARG A 111 -11.94 9.67 10.84
N PHE A 112 -10.61 9.67 10.80
CA PHE A 112 -9.83 8.47 10.60
C PHE A 112 -10.01 7.50 11.76
N THR A 113 -10.50 6.30 11.46
CA THR A 113 -10.52 5.19 12.43
C THR A 113 -9.47 4.16 12.02
N PRO A 114 -8.42 3.93 12.84
CA PRO A 114 -7.43 2.91 12.55
C PRO A 114 -8.06 1.50 12.60
N PRO A 115 -7.48 0.52 11.89
CA PRO A 115 -7.93 -0.86 11.99
C PRO A 115 -7.79 -1.38 13.43
N ALA A 116 -8.73 -2.21 13.87
CA ALA A 116 -8.73 -2.75 15.22
C ALA A 116 -7.45 -3.59 15.48
N THR A 117 -6.65 -3.17 16.46
CA THR A 117 -5.47 -3.87 16.99
C THR A 117 -5.87 -5.02 17.90
N SER A 118 -6.68 -5.94 17.40
CA SER A 118 -6.84 -7.23 18.07
C SER A 118 -5.47 -7.92 18.17
N PHE A 119 -5.31 -8.76 19.20
CA PHE A 119 -4.04 -9.41 19.56
C PHE A 119 -3.34 -10.18 18.42
N GLY A 120 -4.00 -10.46 17.29
CA GLY A 120 -3.42 -11.12 16.11
C GLY A 120 -3.22 -10.23 14.87
N TYR A 121 -3.73 -9.00 14.86
CA TYR A 121 -3.72 -8.16 13.65
C TYR A 121 -2.29 -7.74 13.23
N PRO A 122 -1.42 -7.22 14.12
CA PRO A 122 -0.05 -6.85 13.75
C PRO A 122 0.77 -8.05 13.26
N ALA A 123 0.59 -9.23 13.88
CA ALA A 123 1.29 -10.46 13.48
C ALA A 123 0.90 -10.88 12.05
N ARG A 124 -0.40 -10.83 11.72
CA ARG A 124 -0.88 -11.10 10.36
C ARG A 124 -0.36 -10.08 9.36
N LEU A 125 -0.35 -8.79 9.72
CA LEU A 125 0.14 -7.71 8.86
C LEU A 125 1.63 -7.88 8.54
N ARG A 126 2.46 -8.24 9.53
CA ARG A 126 3.88 -8.59 9.32
C ARG A 126 4.04 -9.73 8.30
N GLY A 127 3.20 -10.77 8.39
CA GLY A 127 3.21 -11.88 7.44
C GLY A 127 2.89 -11.45 6.00
N LEU A 128 1.89 -10.57 5.83
CA LEU A 128 1.51 -10.04 4.50
C LEU A 128 2.61 -9.19 3.88
N LEU A 129 3.20 -8.27 4.66
CA LEU A 129 4.28 -7.40 4.16
C LEU A 129 5.54 -8.19 3.79
N LYS A 130 5.85 -9.26 4.53
CA LYS A 130 6.95 -10.14 4.18
C LYS A 130 6.71 -10.80 2.82
N ALA A 131 5.53 -11.38 2.63
CA ALA A 131 5.17 -12.02 1.35
C ALA A 131 5.17 -11.02 0.19
N GLU A 132 4.71 -9.78 0.42
CA GLU A 132 4.80 -8.71 -0.56
C GLU A 132 6.26 -8.38 -0.93
N GLY A 133 7.13 -8.24 0.07
CA GLY A 133 8.55 -7.96 -0.13
C GLY A 133 9.26 -9.03 -0.96
N GLU A 134 8.95 -10.31 -0.73
CA GLU A 134 9.48 -11.43 -1.53
C GLU A 134 9.06 -11.31 -3.01
N VAL A 135 7.80 -10.98 -3.27
CA VAL A 135 7.29 -10.77 -4.64
C VAL A 135 7.94 -9.53 -5.29
N GLN A 136 8.16 -8.46 -4.54
CA GLN A 136 8.83 -7.27 -5.05
C GLN A 136 10.29 -7.56 -5.44
N GLN A 137 11.03 -8.33 -4.64
CA GLN A 137 12.40 -8.74 -4.98
C GLN A 137 12.44 -9.58 -6.25
N GLN A 138 11.54 -10.55 -6.40
CA GLN A 138 11.45 -11.35 -7.62
C GLN A 138 11.24 -10.50 -8.88
N ARG A 139 10.53 -9.35 -8.78
CA ARG A 139 10.33 -8.42 -9.89
C ARG A 139 11.55 -7.55 -10.20
N LEU A 140 12.45 -7.35 -9.25
CA LEU A 140 13.69 -6.60 -9.45
C LEU A 140 14.80 -7.48 -10.03
N GLU A 141 14.74 -8.79 -9.74
CA GLU A 141 15.70 -9.78 -10.23
C GLU A 141 15.41 -10.26 -11.66
N HIS A 142 14.21 -9.98 -12.19
CA HIS A 142 13.77 -10.35 -13.54
C HIS A 142 13.66 -9.12 -14.45
#